data_AF-A0A0N8PW89-F1
#
_entry.id   AF-A0A0N8PW89-F1
#
_cell.length_a   1.000
_cell.length_b   1.000
_cell.length_c   1.000
_cell.angle_alpha   90.00
_cell.angle_beta   90.00
_cell.angle_gamma   90.00
#
_symmetry.space_group_name_H-M   'P 1'
#
loop_
_entity.id
_entity.type
_entity.pdbx_description
1 polymer ?
#
loop_
_entity_poly.entity_id
_entity_poly.type
_entity_poly.pdbx_seq_one_letter_code
_entity_poly.pdbx_strand_id
1 'polypeptide(L)' 'MMELQIIVMMLMGIQEEIFENFFRKLKDAELPENLINELRMLLERGEIGTEEKILEAVRRGTKGANKHQKH' A
#
# COMPACT_ATOMS: atom_id res chain seq x y z
N MET A 1 -26.76 0.85 20.26
CA MET A 1 -26.07 -0.03 19.29
C MET A 1 -25.93 0.59 17.89
N MET A 2 -26.63 1.69 17.56
CA MET A 2 -26.49 2.38 16.25
C MET A 2 -25.26 3.31 16.17
N GLU A 3 -24.83 3.93 17.27
CA GLU A 3 -23.69 4.88 17.26
C GLU A 3 -22.35 4.21 16.90
N LEU A 4 -22.16 2.95 17.31
CA LEU A 4 -20.93 2.21 17.00
C LEU A 4 -20.82 1.90 15.50
N GLN A 5 -21.95 1.62 14.83
CA GLN A 5 -21.97 1.37 13.38
C GLN A 5 -21.59 2.61 12.58
N ILE A 6 -22.07 3.78 12.99
CA ILE A 6 -21.76 5.06 12.33
C ILE A 6 -20.26 5.37 12.44
N ILE A 7 -19.67 5.16 13.62
CA ILE A 7 -18.22 5.35 13.83
C ILE A 7 -17.39 4.40 12.96
N VAL A 8 -17.78 3.12 12.88
CA VAL A 8 -17.08 2.12 12.05
C VAL A 8 -17.18 2.47 10.56
N MET A 9 -18.33 2.96 10.08
CA MET A 9 -18.48 3.43 8.70
C MET A 9 -17.63 4.67 8.39
N MET A 10 -17.55 5.63 9.33
CA MET A 10 -16.68 6.80 9.18
C MET A 10 -15.20 6.40 9.19
N LEU A 11 -14.80 5.48 10.07
CA LEU A 11 -13.41 5.00 10.13
C LEU A 11 -12.99 4.24 8.87
N MET A 12 -13.89 3.45 8.25
CA MET A 12 -13.63 2.81 6.96
C MET A 12 -13.41 3.86 5.86
N GLY A 13 -14.28 4.87 5.74
CA GLY A 13 -14.13 5.93 4.73
C GLY A 13 -12.85 6.76 4.92
N ILE A 14 -12.50 7.11 6.16
CA ILE A 14 -11.26 7.83 6.46
C ILE A 14 -10.02 7.00 6.10
N GLN A 15 -10.05 5.69 6.39
CA GLN A 15 -8.94 4.79 6.02
C GLN A 15 -8.79 4.69 4.50
N GLU A 16 -9.90 4.55 3.76
CA GLU A 16 -9.89 4.54 2.29
C GLU A 16 -9.26 5.80 1.71
N GLU A 17 -9.67 7.00 2.18
CA GLU A 17 -9.09 8.26 1.72
C GLU A 17 -7.58 8.39 2.04
N ILE A 18 -7.15 7.92 3.21
CA ILE A 18 -5.74 7.92 3.60
C ILE A 18 -4.91 7.03 2.67
N PHE A 19 -5.39 5.81 2.40
CA PHE A 19 -4.68 4.87 1.54
C PHE A 19 -4.68 5.33 0.08
N GLU A 20 -5.79 5.88 -0.43
CA GLU A 20 -5.83 6.45 -1.78
C GLU A 20 -4.82 7.57 -1.96
N ASN A 21 -4.76 8.52 -1.01
CA ASN A 21 -3.79 9.61 -1.05
C ASN A 21 -2.35 9.09 -0.92
N PHE A 22 -2.12 8.07 -0.10
CA PHE A 22 -0.83 7.39 -0.01
C PHE A 22 -0.41 6.82 -1.37
N PHE A 23 -1.24 6.00 -2.01
CA PHE A 23 -0.92 5.42 -3.32
C PHE A 23 -0.78 6.48 -4.42
N ARG A 24 -1.55 7.57 -4.37
CA ARG A 24 -1.39 8.70 -5.29
C ARG A 24 0.02 9.30 -5.15
N LYS A 25 0.46 9.60 -3.93
CA LYS A 25 1.83 10.11 -3.68
C LYS A 25 2.93 9.14 -4.13
N LEU A 26 2.72 7.82 -3.99
CA LEU A 26 3.66 6.84 -4.50
C LEU A 26 3.76 6.85 -6.03
N LYS A 27 2.63 7.06 -6.74
CA LYS A 27 2.62 7.24 -8.20
C LYS A 27 3.30 8.55 -8.61
N ASP A 28 3.03 9.64 -7.90
CA ASP A 28 3.67 10.94 -8.15
C ASP A 28 5.18 10.90 -7.90
N ALA A 29 5.65 10.03 -7.00
CA ALA A 29 7.06 9.78 -6.74
C ALA A 29 7.73 8.84 -7.76
N GLU A 30 7.03 8.52 -8.87
CA GLU A 30 7.52 7.63 -9.94
C GLU A 30 8.01 6.27 -9.43
N LEU A 31 7.40 5.76 -8.35
CA LEU A 31 7.76 4.44 -7.83
C LEU A 31 7.32 3.34 -8.81
N PRO A 32 8.07 2.23 -8.87
CA PRO A 32 7.75 1.12 -9.75
C PRO A 32 6.31 0.62 -9.55
N GLU A 33 5.54 0.46 -10.64
CA GLU A 33 4.13 0.07 -10.56
C GLU A 33 3.93 -1.29 -9.86
N ASN A 34 4.89 -2.22 -10.04
CA ASN A 34 4.92 -3.49 -9.33
C ASN A 34 5.02 -3.31 -7.80
N LEU A 35 5.77 -2.31 -7.31
CA LEU A 35 5.83 -1.99 -5.88
C LEU A 35 4.48 -1.47 -5.38
N ILE A 36 3.87 -0.55 -6.13
CA ILE A 36 2.57 0.04 -5.80
C ILE A 36 1.50 -1.06 -5.74
N ASN A 37 1.52 -2.01 -6.67
CA ASN A 37 0.60 -3.15 -6.70
C ASN A 37 0.81 -4.11 -5.52
N GLU A 38 2.05 -4.45 -5.15
CA GLU A 38 2.32 -5.28 -3.97
C GLU A 38 1.81 -4.62 -2.68
N LEU A 39 2.02 -3.30 -2.53
CA LEU A 39 1.51 -2.55 -1.37
C LEU A 39 -0.02 -2.50 -1.35
N ARG A 40 -0.70 -2.41 -2.51
CA ARG A 40 -2.16 -2.54 -2.60
C ARG A 40 -2.63 -3.92 -2.18
N MET A 41 -1.96 -4.98 -2.63
CA MET A 41 -2.32 -6.34 -2.22
C MET A 41 -2.16 -6.57 -0.71
N LEU A 42 -1.13 -5.97 -0.08
CA LEU A 42 -0.98 -6.02 1.38
C LEU A 42 -2.12 -5.30 2.11
N LEU A 43 -2.61 -4.19 1.56
CA LEU A 43 -3.78 -3.48 2.10
C LEU A 43 -5.05 -4.34 2.00
N GLU A 44 -5.33 -4.90 0.82
CA GLU A 44 -6.51 -5.75 0.61
C GLU A 44 -6.53 -6.99 1.51
N ARG A 45 -5.34 -7.50 1.87
CA ARG A 45 -5.18 -8.63 2.79
C ARG A 45 -5.20 -8.25 4.27
N GLY A 46 -5.23 -6.95 4.59
CA GLY A 46 -5.10 -6.44 5.95
C GLY A 46 -3.70 -6.66 6.55
N GLU A 47 -2.70 -7.01 5.75
CA GLU A 47 -1.33 -7.32 6.17
C GLU A 47 -0.42 -6.08 6.21
N ILE A 48 -0.89 -4.93 5.71
CA ILE A 48 -0.13 -3.68 5.65
C ILE A 48 0.21 -3.09 7.03
N GLY A 49 -0.40 -3.60 8.11
CA GLY A 49 -0.22 -3.08 9.47
C GLY A 49 1.14 -3.36 10.12
N THR A 50 2.03 -4.12 9.47
CA THR A 50 3.37 -4.41 10.01
C THR A 50 4.47 -3.85 9.12
N GLU A 51 5.42 -3.14 9.74
CA GLU A 51 6.60 -2.56 9.08
C GLU A 51 7.36 -3.60 8.25
N GLU A 52 7.51 -4.82 8.78
CA GLU A 52 8.21 -5.92 8.12
C GLU A 52 7.61 -6.28 6.75
N LYS A 53 6.27 -6.33 6.65
CA LYS A 53 5.56 -6.63 5.39
C LYS A 53 5.73 -5.52 4.37
N ILE A 54 5.68 -4.26 4.81
CA ILE A 54 5.92 -3.09 3.95
C ILE A 54 7.35 -3.14 3.42
N LEU A 55 8.34 -3.36 4.29
CA LEU A 55 9.75 -3.46 3.90
C LEU A 55 10.01 -4.63 2.93
N GLU A 56 9.32 -5.76 3.13
CA GLU A 56 9.39 -6.89 2.20
C GLU A 56 8.85 -6.53 0.81
N ALA A 57 7.69 -5.87 0.73
CA ALA A 57 7.13 -5.40 -0.54
C ALA A 57 8.05 -4.40 -1.23
N VAL A 58 8.61 -3.43 -0.48
CA VAL A 58 9.62 -2.48 -1.00
C VAL A 58 10.83 -3.20 -1.56
N ARG A 59 11.38 -4.19 -0.85
CA ARG A 59 12.52 -4.99 -1.31
C ARG A 59 12.20 -5.81 -2.56
N ARG A 60 10.99 -6.36 -2.68
CA ARG A 60 10.56 -7.12 -3.87
C ARG A 60 10.36 -6.22 -5.08
N GLY A 61 9.65 -5.11 -4.89
CA GLY A 61 9.37 -4.13 -5.94
C GLY A 61 10.64 -3.54 -6.54
N THR A 62 11.64 -3.24 -5.69
CA THR A 62 12.95 -2.70 -6.10
C THR A 62 13.90 -3.73 -6.70
N LYS A 63 13.85 -5.01 -6.26
CA LYS A 63 14.66 -6.09 -6.85
C LYS A 63 14.29 -6.40 -8.30
N GLY A 64 13.07 -6.10 -8.73
CA GLY A 64 12.65 -6.21 -10.13
C GLY A 64 13.37 -5.23 -11.07
N ALA A 65 13.80 -4.07 -10.56
CA ALA A 65 14.52 -3.05 -11.33
C ALA A 65 15.98 -3.42 -11.61
N ASN A 66 16.57 -4.36 -10.86
CA ASN A 66 17.99 -4.70 -10.96
C ASN A 66 18.31 -5.89 -11.90
N LYS A 67 17.32 -6.40 -12.65
CA LYS A 67 17.52 -7.53 -13.58
C LYS A 67 17.93 -7.12 -15.00
N HIS A 68 18.07 -5.83 -15.32
CA HIS A 68 18.50 -5.36 -16.65
C HIS A 68 19.88 -4.68 -16.68
N GLN A 69 20.70 -4.83 -15.64
CA GLN A 69 22.07 -4.29 -15.65
C GLN A 69 23.15 -5.39 -15.53
N LYS A 70 23.09 -6.36 -16.45
CA LYS A 70 24.24 -7.18 -16.85
C LYS A 70 24.01 -7.67 -18.29
N HIS A 71 24.55 -6.98 -19.28
CA HIS A 71 25.75 -7.39 -20.03
C HIS A 71 26.07 -6.35 -21.11
#